data_AF-A0A1W9H4K9-F1
#
_entry.id   AF-A0A1W9H4K9-F1
#
_cell.length_a   1.000
_cell.length_b   1.000
_cell.length_c   1.000
_cell.angle_alpha   90.00
_cell.angle_beta   90.00
_cell.angle_gamma   90.00
#
_symmetry.space_group_name_H-M   'P 1'
#
loop_
_entity.id
_entity.type
_entity.pdbx_description
1 polymer ?
#
loop_
_entity_poly.entity_id
_entity_poly.type
_entity_poly.pdbx_seq_one_letter_code
_entity_poly.pdbx_strand_id
1 'polypeptide(L)'
;MAKKTSLSRPEKTPAKAGTQLVPAPAAPAHSLAPLTDVGIGSVVSEKGVTMVIGQPYPIGDRSVLADAVYYVGGRIDGRGGRLGGADKIAWRDPASGYECIIMRDTRGGYLSGYVGVPVEHPLYGFDHDAIPPELELEVHGGLSYSAVCDEGPSPERRRLADEARTICHVPARPPRYASIEHATDYRAAHDGAWWFGFDCNQVYDIVPWEREDRSRFLGQETGATFKDEAYVYDQVIDLAAQLKAIADGKPKPARTGTPPPPLGLDPKKGG
;
A
#
# COMPACT_ATOMS: atom_id res chain seq x y z
N MET A 1 -8.88 22.57 55.45
CA MET A 1 -9.55 21.29 55.10
C MET A 1 -9.76 21.26 53.59
N ALA A 2 -8.87 20.58 52.84
CA ALA A 2 -8.93 20.52 51.38
C ALA A 2 -9.59 19.20 50.93
N LYS A 3 -10.69 19.30 50.16
CA LYS A 3 -11.39 18.16 49.56
C LYS A 3 -10.49 17.50 48.52
N LYS A 4 -10.10 16.25 48.74
CA LYS A 4 -9.48 15.39 47.73
C LYS A 4 -10.55 14.98 46.70
N THR A 5 -10.45 15.51 45.50
CA THR A 5 -11.25 15.05 44.35
C THR A 5 -10.66 13.72 43.87
N SER A 6 -11.40 12.64 44.13
CA SER A 6 -11.10 11.29 43.62
C SER A 6 -11.25 11.28 42.10
N LEU A 7 -10.15 11.08 41.37
CA LEU A 7 -10.19 10.78 39.95
C LEU A 7 -10.67 9.32 39.79
N SER A 8 -11.88 9.17 39.24
CA SER A 8 -12.42 7.87 38.86
C SER A 8 -11.53 7.19 37.83
N ARG A 9 -11.10 5.97 38.16
CA ARG A 9 -10.39 5.05 37.28
C ARG A 9 -11.28 4.74 36.06
N PRO A 10 -10.79 4.81 34.81
CA PRO A 10 -11.59 4.41 33.66
C PRO A 10 -11.97 2.94 33.81
N GLU A 11 -13.27 2.69 33.79
CA GLU A 11 -13.86 1.37 33.88
C GLU A 11 -13.53 0.61 32.59
N LYS A 12 -12.65 -0.39 32.69
CA LYS A 12 -12.41 -1.35 31.61
C LYS A 12 -13.66 -2.21 31.48
N THR A 13 -14.54 -1.86 30.55
CA THR A 13 -15.54 -2.83 30.07
C THR A 13 -14.77 -3.93 29.32
N PRO A 14 -14.83 -5.20 29.74
CA PRO A 14 -14.25 -6.27 28.95
C PRO A 14 -14.95 -6.29 27.61
N ALA A 15 -14.18 -6.23 26.52
CA ALA A 15 -14.71 -6.43 25.18
C ALA A 15 -15.40 -7.79 25.18
N LYS A 16 -16.74 -7.80 25.03
CA LYS A 16 -17.47 -9.03 24.71
C LYS A 16 -16.82 -9.58 23.44
N ALA A 17 -16.59 -10.90 23.41
CA ALA A 17 -16.22 -11.65 22.21
C ALA A 17 -17.33 -11.47 21.15
N GLY A 18 -17.29 -10.34 20.47
CA GLY A 18 -18.10 -10.03 19.31
C GLY A 18 -17.23 -10.31 18.12
N THR A 19 -17.68 -11.21 17.26
CA THR A 19 -17.14 -11.42 15.91
C THR A 19 -16.89 -10.07 15.26
N GLN A 20 -15.62 -9.66 15.20
CA GLN A 20 -15.26 -8.36 14.66
C GLN A 20 -15.26 -8.50 13.13
N LEU A 21 -16.12 -7.70 12.51
CA LEU A 21 -16.50 -7.79 11.11
C LEU A 21 -15.59 -6.85 10.28
N VAL A 22 -14.91 -7.39 9.28
CA VAL A 22 -13.97 -6.67 8.37
C VAL A 22 -14.57 -6.64 6.97
N PRO A 23 -14.42 -5.57 6.15
CA PRO A 23 -14.85 -5.60 4.76
C PRO A 23 -14.32 -6.82 4.00
N ALA A 24 -15.21 -7.62 3.42
CA ALA A 24 -14.83 -8.82 2.69
C ALA A 24 -14.19 -8.41 1.35
N PRO A 25 -12.94 -8.83 1.08
CA PRO A 25 -12.17 -8.36 -0.07
C PRO A 25 -12.71 -8.84 -1.43
N ALA A 26 -13.63 -9.81 -1.47
CA ALA A 26 -14.14 -10.43 -2.70
C ALA A 26 -15.67 -10.34 -2.88
N ALA A 27 -16.36 -9.43 -2.20
CA ALA A 27 -17.81 -9.41 -2.17
C ALA A 27 -18.42 -8.08 -2.66
N PRO A 28 -19.65 -8.09 -3.23
CA PRO A 28 -20.37 -6.86 -3.51
C PRO A 28 -20.54 -6.04 -2.23
N ALA A 29 -20.65 -4.72 -2.40
CA ALA A 29 -20.74 -3.74 -1.32
C ALA A 29 -21.64 -4.26 -0.18
N HIS A 30 -21.17 -4.09 1.06
CA HIS A 30 -21.81 -4.46 2.35
C HIS A 30 -21.46 -5.81 2.98
N SER A 31 -20.63 -6.64 2.35
CA SER A 31 -20.24 -7.90 3.00
C SER A 31 -19.08 -7.66 3.97
N LEU A 32 -19.32 -7.92 5.25
CA LEU A 32 -18.27 -7.99 6.25
C LEU A 32 -17.95 -9.47 6.52
N ALA A 33 -16.69 -9.86 6.42
CA ALA A 33 -16.21 -11.18 6.81
C ALA A 33 -15.86 -11.19 8.32
N PRO A 34 -16.15 -12.29 9.04
CA PRO A 34 -15.55 -12.52 10.36
C PRO A 34 -14.03 -12.49 10.26
N LEU A 35 -13.34 -11.87 11.22
CA LEU A 35 -11.95 -12.21 11.50
C LEU A 35 -11.85 -13.74 11.60
N THR A 36 -11.08 -14.35 10.72
CA THR A 36 -10.77 -15.78 10.84
C THR A 36 -9.93 -15.94 12.10
N ASP A 37 -10.37 -16.84 12.99
CA ASP A 37 -9.79 -17.14 14.31
C ASP A 37 -8.38 -17.79 14.24
N VAL A 38 -7.68 -17.61 13.11
CA VAL A 38 -6.40 -18.21 12.78
C VAL A 38 -5.38 -17.08 12.63
N GLY A 39 -5.10 -16.37 13.73
CA GLY A 39 -3.99 -15.43 13.79
C GLY A 39 -4.11 -14.39 14.89
N ILE A 40 -2.96 -13.91 15.36
CA ILE A 40 -2.75 -12.77 16.28
C ILE A 40 -3.07 -11.46 15.54
N GLY A 41 -4.22 -11.41 14.85
CA GLY A 41 -4.65 -10.23 14.10
C GLY A 41 -5.29 -9.21 15.04
N SER A 42 -5.14 -7.92 14.72
CA SER A 42 -5.85 -6.86 15.44
C SER A 42 -6.56 -5.94 14.46
N VAL A 43 -7.74 -5.47 14.86
CA VAL A 43 -8.51 -4.50 14.08
C VAL A 43 -8.75 -3.26 14.91
N VAL A 44 -8.31 -2.12 14.36
CA VAL A 44 -8.46 -0.80 14.96
C VAL A 44 -9.37 0.01 14.06
N SER A 45 -10.34 0.73 14.63
CA SER A 45 -11.22 1.61 13.86
C SER A 45 -11.29 2.99 14.49
N GLU A 46 -11.16 4.03 13.67
CA GLU A 46 -11.18 5.43 14.08
C GLU A 46 -11.84 6.28 12.99
N LYS A 47 -12.91 7.01 13.32
CA LYS A 47 -13.54 8.05 12.46
C LYS A 47 -13.75 7.61 11.00
N GLY A 48 -14.29 6.41 10.80
CA GLY A 48 -14.59 5.86 9.47
C GLY A 48 -13.40 5.22 8.77
N VAL A 49 -12.24 5.09 9.42
CA VAL A 49 -11.09 4.31 8.93
C VAL A 49 -10.98 3.04 9.75
N THR A 50 -10.79 1.91 9.08
CA THR A 50 -10.54 0.60 9.69
C THR A 50 -9.18 0.10 9.25
N MET A 51 -8.33 -0.26 10.20
CA MET A 51 -7.03 -0.88 9.97
C MET A 51 -7.07 -2.32 10.48
N VAL A 52 -6.55 -3.25 9.67
CA VAL A 52 -6.41 -4.68 9.99
C VAL A 52 -4.92 -5.01 9.98
N ILE A 53 -4.41 -5.60 11.06
CA ILE A 53 -2.99 -5.97 11.22
C ILE A 53 -2.87 -7.48 11.30
N GLY A 54 -1.82 -8.05 10.67
CA GLY A 54 -1.43 -9.45 10.87
C GLY A 54 -2.45 -10.45 10.35
N GLN A 55 -3.14 -10.10 9.26
CA GLN A 55 -4.09 -10.97 8.58
C GLN A 55 -3.69 -11.12 7.11
N PRO A 56 -3.85 -12.31 6.51
CA PRO A 56 -3.69 -12.48 5.08
C PRO A 56 -4.68 -11.62 4.30
N TYR A 57 -4.20 -10.90 3.29
CA TYR A 57 -5.01 -10.10 2.38
C TYR A 57 -4.99 -10.74 0.99
N PRO A 58 -6.15 -11.12 0.42
CA PRO A 58 -6.18 -11.70 -0.92
C PRO A 58 -5.97 -10.63 -1.99
N ILE A 59 -5.10 -10.94 -2.93
CA ILE A 59 -4.76 -10.10 -4.08
C ILE A 59 -4.86 -10.97 -5.33
N GLY A 60 -5.93 -10.84 -6.10
CA GLY A 60 -6.19 -11.74 -7.23
C GLY A 60 -6.38 -13.18 -6.77
N ASP A 61 -5.53 -14.10 -7.25
CA ASP A 61 -5.52 -15.54 -6.93
C ASP A 61 -4.58 -15.93 -5.78
N ARG A 62 -3.88 -14.95 -5.19
CA ARG A 62 -2.90 -15.12 -4.10
C ARG A 62 -3.31 -14.40 -2.84
N SER A 63 -2.57 -14.64 -1.76
CA SER A 63 -2.75 -13.94 -0.48
C SER A 63 -1.40 -13.47 0.06
N VAL A 64 -1.37 -12.26 0.59
CA VAL A 64 -0.18 -11.62 1.15
C VAL A 64 -0.37 -11.47 2.65
N LEU A 65 0.64 -11.83 3.44
CA LEU A 65 0.63 -11.52 4.86
C LEU A 65 0.91 -10.04 5.06
N ALA A 66 -0.16 -9.24 5.15
CA ALA A 66 -0.05 -7.80 5.29
C ALA A 66 0.28 -7.40 6.73
N ASP A 67 1.19 -6.44 6.87
CA ASP A 67 1.50 -5.79 8.15
C ASP A 67 0.34 -4.90 8.59
N ALA A 68 -0.22 -4.14 7.63
CA ALA A 68 -1.49 -3.44 7.83
C ALA A 68 -2.27 -3.27 6.53
N VAL A 69 -3.58 -3.37 6.64
CA VAL A 69 -4.56 -3.07 5.58
C VAL A 69 -5.50 -2.00 6.08
N TYR A 70 -5.61 -0.89 5.36
CA TYR A 70 -6.47 0.23 5.70
C TYR A 70 -7.65 0.32 4.75
N TYR A 71 -8.83 0.53 5.32
CA TYR A 71 -10.08 0.80 4.62
C TYR A 71 -10.60 2.15 5.08
N VAL A 72 -10.78 3.09 4.16
CA VAL A 72 -11.32 4.42 4.42
C VAL A 72 -12.77 4.44 3.96
N GLY A 73 -13.69 4.47 4.92
CA GLY A 73 -15.12 4.52 4.69
C GLY A 73 -15.56 5.80 3.97
N GLY A 74 -16.61 5.68 3.15
CA GLY A 74 -17.30 6.83 2.55
C GLY A 74 -16.88 7.21 1.13
N ARG A 75 -16.04 6.43 0.46
CA ARG A 75 -15.68 6.69 -0.95
C ARG A 75 -16.51 5.87 -1.91
N ILE A 76 -17.32 6.59 -2.66
CA ILE A 76 -18.20 6.11 -3.69
C ILE A 76 -17.61 6.60 -5.00
N ASP A 77 -17.48 5.73 -5.99
CA ASP A 77 -17.02 6.10 -7.33
C ASP A 77 -17.96 7.12 -7.98
N GLY A 78 -17.54 7.69 -9.12
CA GLY A 78 -18.36 8.64 -9.88
C GLY A 78 -19.73 8.08 -10.35
N ARG A 79 -19.99 6.78 -10.13
CA ARG A 79 -21.21 6.06 -10.48
C ARG A 79 -21.98 5.50 -9.27
N GLY A 80 -21.64 5.86 -8.04
CA GLY A 80 -22.41 5.39 -6.88
C GLY A 80 -21.94 4.05 -6.28
N GLY A 81 -20.91 3.40 -6.84
CA GLY A 81 -20.35 2.13 -6.37
C GLY A 81 -19.13 2.32 -5.47
N ARG A 82 -19.02 1.57 -4.37
CA ARG A 82 -17.74 1.51 -3.63
C ARG A 82 -16.71 0.80 -4.53
N LEU A 83 -15.54 1.41 -4.75
CA LEU A 83 -14.42 0.70 -5.35
C LEU A 83 -14.06 -0.47 -4.42
N GLY A 84 -14.05 -1.69 -4.97
CA GLY A 84 -13.62 -2.87 -4.21
C GLY A 84 -12.18 -2.74 -3.72
N GLY A 85 -11.85 -3.52 -2.68
CA GLY A 85 -10.49 -3.60 -2.14
C GLY A 85 -10.19 -2.61 -1.00
N ALA A 86 -8.91 -2.53 -0.65
CA ALA A 86 -8.38 -1.65 0.39
C ALA A 86 -7.99 -0.27 -0.18
N ASP A 87 -7.79 0.70 0.72
CA ASP A 87 -7.24 2.02 0.38
C ASP A 87 -5.71 2.05 0.56
N LYS A 88 -5.17 1.23 1.47
CA LYS A 88 -3.73 1.02 1.62
C LYS A 88 -3.46 -0.41 2.09
N ILE A 89 -2.46 -1.06 1.49
CA ILE A 89 -1.95 -2.38 1.89
C ILE A 89 -0.45 -2.21 2.07
N ALA A 90 0.07 -2.52 3.25
CA ALA A 90 1.49 -2.45 3.55
C ALA A 90 1.99 -3.83 3.99
N TRP A 91 3.12 -4.26 3.44
CA TRP A 91 3.75 -5.54 3.76
C TRP A 91 5.25 -5.47 3.52
N ARG A 92 5.98 -6.45 4.05
CA ARG A 92 7.38 -6.67 3.70
C ARG A 92 7.46 -7.77 2.65
N ASP A 93 8.05 -7.47 1.49
CA ASP A 93 8.30 -8.48 0.46
C ASP A 93 9.34 -9.49 0.98
N PRO A 94 9.00 -10.78 1.10
CA PRO A 94 9.92 -11.78 1.64
C PRO A 94 11.14 -12.02 0.75
N ALA A 95 11.05 -11.78 -0.57
CA ALA A 95 12.14 -12.06 -1.50
C ALA A 95 13.24 -10.99 -1.45
N SER A 96 12.87 -9.71 -1.51
CA SER A 96 13.81 -8.58 -1.42
C SER A 96 14.13 -8.20 0.03
N GLY A 97 13.21 -8.45 0.96
CA GLY A 97 13.24 -7.95 2.32
C GLY A 97 12.84 -6.48 2.46
N TYR A 98 12.33 -5.85 1.39
CA TYR A 98 11.93 -4.44 1.37
C TYR A 98 10.47 -4.22 1.77
N GLU A 99 10.20 -3.04 2.33
CA GLU A 99 8.85 -2.62 2.69
C GLU A 99 8.11 -2.16 1.42
N CYS A 100 6.88 -2.60 1.27
CA CYS A 100 6.07 -2.42 0.08
C CYS A 100 4.70 -1.85 0.44
N ILE A 101 4.17 -0.97 -0.41
CA ILE A 101 2.85 -0.36 -0.23
C ILE A 101 2.09 -0.38 -1.56
N ILE A 102 0.81 -0.76 -1.50
CA ILE A 102 -0.20 -0.37 -2.49
C ILE A 102 -1.07 0.68 -1.84
N MET A 103 -1.30 1.80 -2.49
CA MET A 103 -2.13 2.88 -1.95
C MET A 103 -3.05 3.47 -3.02
N ARG A 104 -4.28 3.77 -2.63
CA ARG A 104 -5.28 4.40 -3.47
C ARG A 104 -5.18 5.91 -3.39
N ASP A 105 -5.05 6.56 -4.54
CA ASP A 105 -5.07 8.01 -4.60
C ASP A 105 -6.42 8.57 -4.12
N THR A 106 -6.38 9.73 -3.49
CA THR A 106 -7.54 10.36 -2.84
C THR A 106 -8.42 11.19 -3.77
N ARG A 107 -7.93 11.53 -4.97
CA ARG A 107 -8.60 12.40 -5.94
C ARG A 107 -9.11 11.62 -7.15
N GLY A 108 -8.26 10.76 -7.73
CA GLY A 108 -8.56 9.94 -8.91
C GLY A 108 -8.97 8.51 -8.60
N GLY A 109 -8.66 7.97 -7.41
CA GLY A 109 -9.06 6.62 -7.00
C GLY A 109 -8.28 5.49 -7.68
N TYR A 110 -7.29 5.83 -8.51
CA TYR A 110 -6.30 4.91 -9.06
C TYR A 110 -5.38 4.38 -7.97
N LEU A 111 -4.71 3.27 -8.24
CA LEU A 111 -3.74 2.68 -7.33
C LEU A 111 -2.32 3.13 -7.68
N SER A 112 -1.46 3.12 -6.68
CA SER A 112 -0.03 3.41 -6.80
C SER A 112 0.76 2.40 -5.99
N GLY A 113 1.96 2.09 -6.44
CA GLY A 113 2.86 1.13 -5.80
C GLY A 113 4.12 1.82 -5.29
N TYR A 114 4.61 1.39 -4.12
CA TYR A 114 5.80 1.95 -3.49
C TYR A 114 6.68 0.87 -2.89
N VAL A 115 7.99 1.06 -2.97
CA VAL A 115 9.03 0.20 -2.37
C VAL A 115 10.01 1.06 -1.59
N GLY A 116 10.20 0.75 -0.31
CA GLY A 116 11.13 1.41 0.59
C GLY A 116 12.48 0.69 0.63
N VAL A 117 13.55 1.41 0.29
CA VAL A 117 14.93 0.93 0.40
C VAL A 117 15.63 1.51 1.63
N PRO A 118 16.56 0.76 2.27
CA PRO A 118 17.30 1.24 3.43
C PRO A 118 18.39 2.25 3.04
N VAL A 119 18.98 2.93 4.03
CA VAL A 119 20.01 3.97 3.84
C VAL A 119 21.28 3.46 3.15
N GLU A 120 21.57 2.16 3.28
CA GLU A 120 22.71 1.51 2.63
C GLU A 120 22.49 1.24 1.14
N HIS A 121 21.27 1.43 0.62
CA HIS A 121 20.96 1.16 -0.78
C HIS A 121 21.70 2.15 -1.71
N PRO A 122 22.29 1.72 -2.83
CA PRO A 122 23.03 2.61 -3.74
C PRO A 122 22.23 3.80 -4.29
N LEU A 123 20.91 3.61 -4.43
CA LEU A 123 19.97 4.65 -4.90
C LEU A 123 19.30 5.42 -3.76
N TYR A 124 19.72 5.23 -2.50
CA TYR A 124 19.16 6.00 -1.40
C TYR A 124 19.37 7.51 -1.62
N GLY A 125 18.29 8.29 -1.51
CA GLY A 125 18.34 9.75 -1.70
C GLY A 125 18.32 10.22 -3.16
N PHE A 126 18.24 9.31 -4.13
CA PHE A 126 18.07 9.69 -5.54
C PHE A 126 16.62 10.05 -5.83
N ASP A 127 16.42 11.20 -6.46
CA ASP A 127 15.14 11.53 -7.05
C ASP A 127 14.83 10.55 -8.20
N HIS A 128 13.55 10.21 -8.36
CA HIS A 128 13.09 9.18 -9.31
C HIS A 128 13.40 9.53 -10.77
N ASP A 129 13.46 10.82 -11.10
CA ASP A 129 13.82 11.35 -12.41
C ASP A 129 15.35 11.52 -12.58
N ALA A 130 16.12 11.38 -11.50
CA ALA A 130 17.58 11.43 -11.50
C ALA A 130 18.23 10.03 -11.57
N ILE A 131 17.43 8.96 -11.65
CA ILE A 131 17.95 7.60 -11.79
C ILE A 131 18.50 7.39 -13.20
N PRO A 132 19.77 6.96 -13.35
CA PRO A 132 20.36 6.70 -14.65
C PRO A 132 19.56 5.68 -15.47
N PRO A 133 19.19 5.98 -16.73
CA PRO A 133 18.46 5.05 -17.60
C PRO A 133 19.15 3.71 -17.81
N GLU A 134 20.48 3.65 -17.65
CA GLU A 134 21.30 2.44 -17.77
C GLU A 134 21.01 1.39 -16.68
N LEU A 135 20.33 1.80 -15.60
CA LEU A 135 19.83 0.87 -14.57
C LEU A 135 18.54 0.17 -14.99
N GLU A 136 17.92 0.60 -16.09
CA GLU A 136 16.76 -0.02 -16.75
C GLU A 136 15.62 -0.37 -15.79
N LEU A 137 15.36 0.50 -14.79
CA LEU A 137 14.23 0.30 -13.87
C LEU A 137 12.92 0.42 -14.64
N GLU A 138 12.18 -0.68 -14.70
CA GLU A 138 10.92 -0.76 -15.44
C GLU A 138 9.75 -1.06 -14.51
N VAL A 139 8.81 -0.14 -14.46
CA VAL A 139 7.51 -0.27 -13.80
C VAL A 139 6.44 0.41 -14.65
N HIS A 140 5.18 0.25 -14.27
CA HIS A 140 4.06 0.90 -14.92
C HIS A 140 4.24 2.41 -15.03
N GLY A 141 4.39 2.92 -16.26
CA GLY A 141 4.60 4.36 -16.53
C GLY A 141 5.98 4.89 -16.16
N GLY A 142 6.88 4.05 -15.65
CA GLY A 142 8.14 4.49 -15.05
C GLY A 142 7.96 4.96 -13.59
N LEU A 143 9.07 5.29 -12.94
CA LEU A 143 9.00 5.84 -11.59
C LEU A 143 8.45 7.27 -11.64
N SER A 144 7.59 7.61 -10.68
CA SER A 144 6.98 8.93 -10.54
C SER A 144 7.09 9.48 -9.11
N TYR A 145 7.75 8.74 -8.22
CA TYR A 145 7.89 9.12 -6.82
C TYR A 145 9.22 8.66 -6.23
N SER A 146 9.82 9.53 -5.43
CA SER A 146 11.03 9.32 -4.62
C SER A 146 11.00 10.25 -3.42
N ALA A 147 11.03 9.74 -2.20
CA ALA A 147 11.20 10.58 -1.00
C ALA A 147 11.57 9.76 0.23
N VAL A 148 12.04 10.44 1.29
CA VAL A 148 12.07 9.86 2.63
C VAL A 148 10.66 9.46 3.11
N CYS A 149 10.60 8.60 4.13
CA CYS A 149 9.35 8.30 4.85
C CYS A 149 8.59 9.58 5.18
N ASP A 150 7.29 9.60 4.89
CA ASP A 150 6.41 10.70 5.29
C ASP A 150 6.07 10.58 6.78
N GLU A 151 7.08 10.81 7.63
CA GLU A 151 6.95 10.92 9.08
C GLU A 151 6.41 12.30 9.49
N GLY A 152 5.13 12.56 9.21
CA GLY A 152 4.36 13.60 9.89
C GLY A 152 4.50 13.54 11.44
N PRO A 153 4.18 14.61 12.17
CA PRO A 153 4.64 14.86 13.53
C PRO A 153 4.22 13.76 14.52
N SER A 154 5.22 13.00 15.00
CA SER A 154 5.12 11.90 15.98
C SER A 154 4.23 10.72 15.55
N PRO A 155 4.82 9.53 15.26
CA PRO A 155 4.07 8.31 14.94
C PRO A 155 3.01 7.93 15.99
N GLU A 156 3.25 8.26 17.27
CA GLU A 156 2.34 7.95 18.37
C GLU A 156 1.04 8.78 18.38
N ARG A 157 1.02 9.91 17.67
CA ARG A 157 -0.12 10.84 17.64
C ARG A 157 -0.82 10.90 16.29
N ARG A 158 -0.39 10.08 15.33
CA ARG A 158 -0.97 10.05 13.99
C ARG A 158 -2.35 9.41 14.04
N ARG A 159 -3.32 10.04 13.38
CA ARG A 159 -4.68 9.48 13.22
C ARG A 159 -4.64 8.38 12.17
N LEU A 160 -5.49 7.37 12.28
CA LEU A 160 -5.55 6.30 11.26
C LEU A 160 -5.81 6.84 9.84
N ALA A 161 -6.57 7.92 9.73
CA ALA A 161 -6.85 8.58 8.45
C ALA A 161 -5.63 9.26 7.80
N ASP A 162 -4.63 9.63 8.61
CA ASP A 162 -3.37 10.17 8.13
C ASP A 162 -2.46 8.98 7.72
N GLU A 163 -2.36 7.92 8.55
CA GLU A 163 -1.60 6.69 8.22
C GLU A 163 -2.05 5.98 6.95
N ALA A 164 -3.36 5.97 6.70
CA ALA A 164 -3.94 5.39 5.49
C ALA A 164 -3.51 6.11 4.20
N ARG A 165 -2.82 7.26 4.31
CA ARG A 165 -2.44 8.13 3.19
C ARG A 165 -0.96 8.49 3.16
N THR A 166 -0.18 8.12 4.16
CA THR A 166 1.26 8.40 4.19
C THR A 166 2.04 7.25 3.57
N ILE A 167 3.09 7.59 2.82
CA ILE A 167 4.05 6.62 2.30
C ILE A 167 5.11 6.44 3.38
N CYS A 168 4.85 5.48 4.25
CA CYS A 168 5.75 5.10 5.32
C CYS A 168 5.41 3.69 5.79
N HIS A 169 6.40 3.03 6.40
CA HIS A 169 6.25 1.69 6.94
C HIS A 169 5.14 1.67 8.02
N VAL A 170 4.57 0.50 8.29
CA VAL A 170 3.69 0.35 9.46
C VAL A 170 4.60 0.25 10.68
N PRO A 171 4.48 1.15 11.68
CA PRO A 171 5.21 0.98 12.93
C PRO A 171 4.79 -0.36 13.51
N ALA A 172 5.76 -1.26 13.68
CA ALA A 172 5.55 -2.40 14.55
C ALA A 172 5.24 -1.77 15.92
N ARG A 173 3.97 -1.77 16.33
CA ARG A 173 3.67 -1.68 17.76
C ARG A 173 3.95 -3.07 18.27
N PRO A 174 5.12 -3.39 18.84
CA PRO A 174 5.09 -4.48 19.80
C PRO A 174 4.07 -4.03 20.86
N PRO A 175 3.11 -4.86 21.26
CA PRO A 175 2.51 -4.72 22.58
C PRO A 175 3.65 -4.42 23.55
N ARG A 176 3.47 -3.49 24.50
CA ARG A 176 4.52 -3.05 25.46
C ARG A 176 5.22 -4.18 26.26
N TYR A 177 4.85 -5.44 26.02
CA TYR A 177 5.36 -6.67 26.60
C TYR A 177 5.48 -7.84 25.60
N ALA A 178 5.44 -7.61 24.28
CA ALA A 178 5.71 -8.69 23.33
C ALA A 178 7.23 -8.91 23.26
N SER A 179 7.65 -10.12 23.64
CA SER A 179 8.99 -10.61 23.41
C SER A 179 9.27 -10.62 21.91
N ILE A 180 10.39 -10.02 21.52
CA ILE A 180 10.99 -10.20 20.20
C ILE A 180 11.42 -11.68 20.15
N GLU A 181 10.68 -12.51 19.42
CA GLU A 181 10.95 -13.95 19.37
C GLU A 181 12.11 -14.27 18.41
N HIS A 182 12.29 -13.45 17.37
CA HIS A 182 13.35 -13.64 16.37
C HIS A 182 14.12 -12.35 16.11
N ALA A 183 15.43 -12.46 15.85
CA ALA A 183 16.30 -11.32 15.50
C ALA A 183 15.85 -10.58 14.22
N THR A 184 14.91 -11.15 13.46
CA THR A 184 14.25 -10.54 12.29
C THR A 184 13.05 -9.66 12.64
N ASP A 185 12.55 -9.71 13.88
CA ASP A 185 11.40 -8.92 14.35
C ASP A 185 11.81 -7.50 14.76
N TYR A 186 13.10 -7.25 14.93
CA TYR A 186 13.67 -5.94 15.22
C TYR A 186 13.75 -5.09 13.94
N ARG A 187 12.76 -4.20 13.74
CA ARG A 187 12.70 -3.24 12.61
C ARG A 187 13.52 -1.96 12.87
N ALA A 188 14.80 -2.09 13.20
CA ALA A 188 15.59 -0.98 13.77
C ALA A 188 16.33 -0.06 12.79
N ALA A 189 15.93 -0.06 11.53
CA ALA A 189 16.35 0.95 10.56
C ALA A 189 15.17 1.85 10.13
N HIS A 190 14.15 1.94 10.99
CA HIS A 190 12.79 2.40 10.66
C HIS A 190 12.71 3.84 10.15
N ASP A 191 13.43 4.79 10.74
CA ASP A 191 13.16 6.23 10.52
C ASP A 191 13.79 6.82 9.23
N GLY A 192 14.43 5.98 8.40
CA GLY A 192 15.27 6.43 7.29
C GLY A 192 15.08 5.66 6.00
N ALA A 193 13.89 5.13 5.71
CA ALA A 193 13.63 4.50 4.41
C ALA A 193 13.45 5.56 3.31
N TRP A 194 14.05 5.30 2.14
CA TRP A 194 13.80 6.06 0.91
C TRP A 194 12.85 5.26 0.02
N TRP A 195 11.73 5.88 -0.35
CA TRP A 195 10.63 5.23 -1.05
C TRP A 195 10.65 5.59 -2.52
N PHE A 196 10.72 4.59 -3.38
CA PHE A 196 10.45 4.72 -4.81
C PHE A 196 9.03 4.30 -5.12
N GLY A 197 8.37 4.94 -6.09
CA GLY A 197 7.02 4.57 -6.47
C GLY A 197 6.62 4.96 -7.88
N PHE A 198 5.44 4.47 -8.26
CA PHE A 198 4.78 4.72 -9.53
C PHE A 198 3.26 4.85 -9.32
N ASP A 199 2.57 5.50 -10.24
CA ASP A 199 1.12 5.66 -10.21
C ASP A 199 0.42 5.10 -11.45
N CYS A 200 -0.77 4.53 -11.26
CA CYS A 200 -1.65 4.08 -12.33
C CYS A 200 -2.59 5.19 -12.83
N ASN A 201 -2.03 6.38 -13.08
CA ASN A 201 -2.71 7.52 -13.72
C ASN A 201 -2.02 7.90 -15.04
N GLN A 202 -1.77 6.90 -15.88
CA GLN A 202 -1.18 7.09 -17.19
C GLN A 202 -2.27 7.29 -18.25
N VAL A 203 -1.89 7.81 -19.42
CA VAL A 203 -2.84 8.07 -20.53
C VAL A 203 -3.59 6.80 -20.98
N TYR A 204 -3.05 5.63 -20.69
CA TYR A 204 -3.61 4.30 -21.00
C TYR A 204 -4.24 3.61 -19.77
N ASP A 205 -4.53 4.35 -18.70
CA ASP A 205 -5.21 3.83 -17.51
C ASP A 205 -6.67 4.29 -17.43
N ILE A 206 -7.52 3.39 -16.95
CA ILE A 206 -8.87 3.75 -16.53
C ILE A 206 -8.80 4.24 -15.08
N VAL A 207 -8.95 5.55 -14.88
CA VAL A 207 -8.97 6.18 -13.55
C VAL A 207 -10.39 6.23 -12.98
N PRO A 208 -10.68 5.62 -11.82
CA PRO A 208 -12.04 5.45 -11.32
C PRO A 208 -12.86 6.71 -11.03
N TRP A 209 -12.23 7.78 -10.55
CA TRP A 209 -12.93 9.01 -10.13
C TRP A 209 -12.76 10.18 -11.10
N GLU A 210 -12.02 10.00 -12.19
CA GLU A 210 -12.00 11.01 -13.25
C GLU A 210 -13.34 11.00 -14.00
N ARG A 211 -13.94 12.18 -14.16
CA ARG A 211 -15.17 12.36 -14.96
C ARG A 211 -14.79 12.27 -16.43
N GLU A 212 -15.42 11.32 -17.13
CA GLU A 212 -15.59 11.03 -18.58
C GLU A 212 -14.73 11.69 -19.69
N ASP A 213 -14.09 12.85 -19.52
CA ASP A 213 -13.52 13.63 -20.62
C ASP A 213 -12.13 13.13 -21.07
N ARG A 214 -11.24 12.71 -20.16
CA ARG A 214 -9.94 12.10 -20.55
C ARG A 214 -10.09 10.66 -21.02
N SER A 215 -10.91 9.87 -20.31
CA SER A 215 -11.09 8.44 -20.57
C SER A 215 -11.81 8.13 -21.89
N ARG A 216 -12.59 9.08 -22.44
CA ARG A 216 -13.29 8.88 -23.72
C ARG A 216 -12.54 9.35 -24.95
N PHE A 217 -11.76 10.44 -24.85
CA PHE A 217 -11.15 11.03 -26.03
C PHE A 217 -9.97 10.21 -26.58
N LEU A 218 -9.20 9.55 -25.70
CA LEU A 218 -8.06 8.71 -26.10
C LEU A 218 -8.19 7.25 -25.63
N GLY A 219 -9.06 6.93 -24.65
CA GLY A 219 -9.07 5.61 -24.02
C GLY A 219 -9.36 4.42 -24.95
N GLN A 220 -10.18 4.61 -26.00
CA GLN A 220 -10.38 3.58 -27.02
C GLN A 220 -9.20 3.46 -27.99
N GLU A 221 -8.53 4.57 -28.29
CA GLU A 221 -7.36 4.62 -29.17
C GLU A 221 -6.09 4.11 -28.48
N THR A 222 -5.99 4.27 -27.15
CA THR A 222 -4.85 3.82 -26.34
C THR A 222 -5.02 2.41 -25.77
N GLY A 223 -6.21 1.79 -25.92
CA GLY A 223 -6.52 0.50 -25.29
C GLY A 223 -6.48 0.57 -23.77
N ALA A 224 -7.05 1.62 -23.18
CA ALA A 224 -6.94 1.88 -21.75
C ALA A 224 -7.54 0.75 -20.90
N THR A 225 -6.87 0.40 -19.79
CA THR A 225 -7.29 -0.69 -18.89
C THR A 225 -7.29 -0.26 -17.43
N PHE A 226 -8.18 -0.85 -16.64
CA PHE A 226 -8.18 -0.64 -15.19
C PHE A 226 -7.06 -1.44 -14.54
N LYS A 227 -6.31 -0.81 -13.62
CA LYS A 227 -5.23 -1.44 -12.87
C LYS A 227 -5.71 -1.80 -11.47
N ASP A 228 -5.91 -3.08 -11.23
CA ASP A 228 -6.36 -3.62 -9.95
C ASP A 228 -5.19 -3.88 -8.99
N GLU A 229 -5.50 -4.35 -7.78
CA GLU A 229 -4.51 -4.63 -6.74
C GLU A 229 -3.52 -5.74 -7.17
N ALA A 230 -3.97 -6.71 -7.97
CA ALA A 230 -3.12 -7.80 -8.46
C ALA A 230 -2.08 -7.31 -9.46
N TYR A 231 -2.48 -6.43 -10.37
CA TYR A 231 -1.56 -5.76 -11.29
C TYR A 231 -0.53 -4.91 -10.54
N VAL A 232 -0.97 -4.07 -9.60
CA VAL A 232 -0.05 -3.19 -8.87
C VAL A 232 0.89 -3.99 -7.99
N TYR A 233 0.42 -5.08 -7.36
CA TYR A 233 1.27 -5.99 -6.61
C TYR A 233 2.41 -6.56 -7.47
N ASP A 234 2.11 -7.05 -8.66
CA ASP A 234 3.12 -7.57 -9.59
C ASP A 234 4.19 -6.52 -9.93
N GLN A 235 3.76 -5.29 -10.22
CA GLN A 235 4.68 -4.18 -10.50
C GLN A 235 5.55 -3.82 -9.28
N VAL A 236 4.99 -3.87 -8.07
CA VAL A 236 5.71 -3.61 -6.82
C VAL A 236 6.75 -4.70 -6.54
N ILE A 237 6.42 -5.99 -6.73
CA ILE A 237 7.36 -7.10 -6.54
C ILE A 237 8.48 -7.05 -7.58
N ASP A 238 8.15 -6.79 -8.85
CA ASP A 238 9.17 -6.61 -9.90
C ASP A 238 10.09 -5.42 -9.59
N LEU A 239 9.56 -4.30 -9.06
CA LEU A 239 10.37 -3.15 -8.65
C LEU A 239 11.28 -3.50 -7.47
N ALA A 240 10.75 -4.17 -6.45
CA ALA A 240 11.52 -4.57 -5.28
C ALA A 240 12.67 -5.53 -5.65
N ALA A 241 12.42 -6.46 -6.57
CA ALA A 241 13.45 -7.36 -7.09
C ALA A 241 14.53 -6.60 -7.88
N GLN A 242 14.15 -5.63 -8.71
CA GLN A 242 15.10 -4.79 -9.46
C GLN A 242 15.98 -3.95 -8.54
N LEU A 243 15.40 -3.27 -7.55
CA LEU A 243 16.14 -2.51 -6.55
C LEU A 243 17.08 -3.43 -5.76
N LYS A 244 16.61 -4.62 -5.36
CA LYS A 244 17.44 -5.58 -4.63
C LYS A 244 18.62 -6.07 -5.48
N ALA A 245 18.42 -6.29 -6.77
CA ALA A 245 19.50 -6.65 -7.69
C ALA A 245 20.56 -5.55 -7.79
N ILE A 246 20.15 -4.28 -7.85
CA ILE A 246 21.08 -3.13 -7.83
C ILE A 246 21.89 -3.10 -6.54
N ALA A 247 21.24 -3.24 -5.39
CA ALA A 247 21.92 -3.30 -4.09
C ALA A 247 22.94 -4.44 -4.01
N ASP A 248 22.65 -5.57 -4.64
CA ASP A 248 23.53 -6.75 -4.68
C ASP A 248 24.57 -6.72 -5.81
N GLY A 249 24.56 -5.70 -6.69
CA GLY A 249 25.41 -5.66 -7.89
C GLY A 249 25.11 -6.79 -8.88
N LYS A 250 23.87 -7.27 -8.91
CA LYS A 250 23.39 -8.36 -9.78
C LYS A 250 22.71 -7.82 -11.03
N PRO A 251 22.64 -8.61 -12.12
CA PRO A 251 21.88 -8.22 -13.30
C PRO A 251 20.39 -8.07 -12.99
N LYS A 252 19.71 -7.24 -13.79
CA LYS A 252 18.26 -7.03 -13.71
C LYS A 252 17.52 -8.37 -13.78
N PRO A 253 16.65 -8.68 -12.80
CA PRO A 253 15.89 -9.92 -12.79
C PRO A 253 14.85 -9.94 -13.92
N ALA A 254 14.47 -11.14 -14.35
CA ALA A 254 13.34 -11.31 -15.26
C ALA A 254 12.04 -10.91 -14.56
N ARG A 255 11.15 -10.26 -15.32
CA ARG A 255 9.82 -9.87 -14.83
C ARG A 255 8.97 -11.10 -14.55
N THR A 256 8.19 -11.03 -13.48
CA THR A 256 7.26 -12.09 -13.09
C THR A 256 5.80 -11.71 -13.39
N GLY A 257 5.51 -10.41 -13.37
CA GLY A 257 4.18 -9.86 -13.59
C GLY A 257 3.79 -9.62 -15.04
N THR A 258 2.54 -9.22 -15.24
CA THR A 258 2.08 -8.69 -16.53
C THR A 258 2.92 -7.46 -16.91
N PRO A 259 3.56 -7.43 -18.10
CA PRO A 259 4.36 -6.29 -18.49
C PRO A 259 3.49 -5.02 -18.59
N PRO A 260 4.05 -3.84 -18.26
CA PRO A 260 3.33 -2.60 -18.49
C PRO A 260 3.01 -2.44 -19.99
N PRO A 261 1.92 -1.74 -20.32
CA PRO A 261 1.64 -1.39 -21.72
C PRO A 261 2.86 -0.67 -22.32
N PRO A 262 3.19 -0.90 -23.60
CA PRO A 262 4.27 -0.20 -24.24
C PRO A 262 4.03 1.32 -24.17
N LEU A 263 5.07 2.07 -23.82
CA LEU A 263 5.05 3.53 -23.87
C LEU A 263 5.06 3.97 -25.35
N GLY A 264 3.88 4.25 -25.90
CA GLY A 264 3.70 4.73 -27.28
C GLY A 264 2.56 4.04 -28.03
N LEU A 265 2.28 4.53 -29.25
CA LEU A 265 1.35 3.86 -30.16
C LEU A 265 1.98 2.54 -30.63
N ASP A 266 1.26 1.42 -30.50
CA ASP A 266 1.69 0.14 -31.05
C ASP A 266 1.73 0.27 -32.59
N PRO A 267 2.90 0.20 -33.24
CA PRO A 267 3.01 0.35 -34.69
C PRO A 267 2.31 -0.78 -35.46
N LYS A 268 1.91 -1.87 -34.77
CA LYS A 268 1.17 -3.00 -35.35
C LYS A 268 -0.34 -2.91 -35.16
N LYS A 269 -0.83 -1.95 -34.37
CA LYS A 269 -2.26 -1.69 -34.12
C LYS A 269 -2.64 -0.25 -34.47
N GLY A 270 -2.21 0.22 -35.64
CA GLY A 270 -2.65 1.53 -36.13
C GLY A 270 -4.03 1.46 -36.78
N GLY A 271 -4.94 2.35 -36.36
CA GLY A 271 -6.08 2.90 -37.13
C GLY A 271 -7.25 1.98 -37.42
#